data_AF-A0A971LES3-F1
#
_entry.id   AF-A0A971LES3-F1
#
_cell.length_a   1.000
_cell.length_b   1.000
_cell.length_c   1.000
_cell.angle_alpha   90.00
_cell.angle_beta   90.00
_cell.angle_gamma   90.00
#
_symmetry.space_group_name_H-M   'P 1'
#
loop_
_entity.id
_entity.type
_entity.pdbx_description
1 polymer ?
#
loop_
_entity_poly.entity_id
_entity_poly.type
_entity_poly.pdbx_seq_one_letter_code
_entity_poly.pdbx_strand_id
1 'polypeptide(L)'
;NIMTIFISAVAAISLLVGGIGVMNIMLVSVTERTREIGIRKAIGASTTDIMLQFMTESVIMTMFGGILGILAGLGLASGIAWFIASLGVGNITPILSLESIVIAVLFSSSVGLFFGIYPARKAANMDPIDALRYE
;
A
#
# COMPACT_ATOMS: atom_id res chain seq x y z
N ASN A 1 12.17 -15.45 -21.43
CA ASN A 1 10.94 -16.26 -21.59
C ASN A 1 9.71 -15.38 -21.61
N ILE A 2 8.84 -15.58 -22.59
CA ILE A 2 7.65 -14.75 -22.81
C ILE A 2 6.65 -14.85 -21.63
N MET A 3 6.58 -16.03 -20.99
CA MET A 3 5.72 -16.26 -19.82
C MET A 3 6.10 -15.41 -18.61
N THR A 4 7.39 -15.25 -18.32
CA THR A 4 7.86 -14.43 -17.19
C THR A 4 7.49 -12.96 -17.40
N ILE A 5 7.69 -12.46 -18.62
CA ILE A 5 7.35 -11.08 -18.98
C ILE A 5 5.84 -10.87 -18.83
N PHE A 6 5.02 -11.79 -19.35
CA PHE A 6 3.57 -11.70 -19.25
C PHE A 6 3.08 -11.64 -17.80
N ILE A 7 3.53 -12.57 -16.94
CA ILE A 7 3.14 -12.60 -15.52
C ILE A 7 3.62 -11.33 -14.81
N SER A 8 4.84 -10.87 -15.09
CA SER A 8 5.36 -9.63 -14.50
C SER A 8 4.55 -8.40 -14.90
N ALA A 9 4.07 -8.34 -16.15
CA ALA A 9 3.24 -7.24 -16.63
C ALA A 9 1.86 -7.21 -15.95
N VAL A 10 1.21 -8.37 -15.81
CA VAL A 10 -0.06 -8.48 -15.09
C VAL A 10 0.13 -8.07 -13.62
N ALA A 11 1.18 -8.57 -12.96
CA ALA A 11 1.50 -8.20 -11.59
C ALA A 11 1.73 -6.69 -11.43
N ALA A 12 2.45 -6.06 -12.36
CA ALA A 12 2.68 -4.61 -12.35
C ALA A 12 1.38 -3.80 -12.50
N ILE A 13 0.46 -4.23 -13.37
CA ILE A 13 -0.84 -3.58 -13.54
C ILE A 13 -1.68 -3.74 -12.26
N SER A 14 -1.74 -4.94 -11.68
CA SER A 14 -2.46 -5.19 -10.42
C SER A 14 -1.92 -4.32 -9.28
N LEU A 15 -0.61 -4.13 -9.20
CA LEU A 15 0.02 -3.25 -8.23
C LEU A 15 -0.37 -1.78 -8.45
N LEU A 16 -0.41 -1.32 -9.71
CA LEU A 16 -0.79 0.05 -10.04
C LEU A 16 -2.25 0.31 -9.61
N VAL A 17 -3.16 -0.60 -9.92
CA VAL A 17 -4.58 -0.51 -9.49
C VAL A 17 -4.68 -0.54 -7.96
N GLY A 18 -3.91 -1.40 -7.28
CA GLY A 18 -3.83 -1.44 -5.82
C GLY A 18 -3.33 -0.12 -5.23
N GLY A 19 -2.28 0.48 -5.82
CA GLY A 19 -1.73 1.76 -5.42
C GLY A 19 -2.72 2.92 -5.57
N ILE A 20 -3.50 2.94 -6.66
CA ILE A 20 -4.61 3.89 -6.84
C ILE A 20 -5.66 3.71 -5.73
N GLY A 21 -5.96 2.47 -5.35
CA GLY A 21 -6.86 2.17 -4.23
C GLY A 21 -6.36 2.78 -2.91
N VAL A 22 -5.08 2.59 -2.59
CA VAL A 22 -4.44 3.20 -1.40
C VAL A 22 -4.52 4.72 -1.45
N MET A 23 -4.22 5.32 -2.60
CA MET A 23 -4.33 6.77 -2.79
C MET A 23 -5.74 7.28 -2.53
N ASN A 24 -6.77 6.59 -3.04
CA ASN A 24 -8.16 6.97 -2.85
C ASN A 24 -8.59 6.87 -1.39
N ILE A 25 -8.25 5.77 -0.71
CA ILE A 25 -8.55 5.61 0.72
C ILE A 25 -7.89 6.73 1.53
N MET A 26 -6.64 7.08 1.21
CA MET A 26 -5.97 8.19 1.88
C MET A 26 -6.63 9.53 1.59
N LEU A 27 -7.07 9.80 0.35
CA LEU A 27 -7.80 11.03 0.03
C LEU A 27 -9.10 11.14 0.83
N VAL A 28 -9.86 10.05 0.93
CA VAL A 28 -11.08 9.99 1.74
C VAL A 28 -10.76 10.23 3.22
N SER A 29 -9.72 9.57 3.75
CA SER A 29 -9.31 9.75 5.14
C SER A 29 -8.88 11.19 5.45
N VAL A 30 -8.21 11.87 4.51
CA VAL A 30 -7.88 13.30 4.65
C VAL A 30 -9.14 14.15 4.71
N THR A 31 -10.14 13.85 3.88
CA THR A 31 -11.41 14.58 3.89
C THR A 31 -12.22 14.34 5.17
N GLU A 32 -12.24 13.12 5.71
CA GLU A 32 -12.90 12.80 6.98
C GLU A 32 -12.21 13.48 8.17
N ARG A 33 -10.88 13.57 8.15
CA ARG A 33 -10.06 14.17 9.21
C ARG A 33 -9.72 15.65 8.97
N THR A 34 -10.41 16.32 8.04
CA THR A 34 -10.18 17.73 7.66
C THR A 34 -10.09 18.65 8.89
N ARG A 35 -11.07 18.58 9.79
CA ARG A 35 -11.14 19.44 10.98
C ARG A 35 -10.00 19.16 11.97
N GLU A 36 -9.61 17.89 12.14
CA GLU A 36 -8.48 17.52 13.00
C GLU A 36 -7.15 18.09 12.47
N ILE A 37 -6.93 18.02 11.15
CA ILE A 37 -5.75 18.60 10.49
C ILE A 37 -5.75 20.12 10.68
N GLY A 38 -6.90 20.78 10.53
CA GLY A 38 -7.07 22.21 10.76
C GLY A 38 -6.70 22.63 12.18
N ILE A 39 -7.17 21.89 13.18
CA ILE A 39 -6.84 22.13 14.60
C ILE A 39 -5.32 21.98 14.81
N ARG A 40 -4.69 20.92 14.29
CA ARG A 40 -3.23 20.70 14.43
C ARG A 40 -2.41 21.83 13.82
N LYS A 41 -2.81 22.33 12.65
CA LYS A 41 -2.12 23.47 12.03
C LYS A 41 -2.37 24.78 12.76
N ALA A 42 -3.57 25.01 13.29
CA ALA A 42 -3.89 26.22 14.06
C ALA A 42 -3.06 26.33 15.35
N ILE A 43 -2.71 25.19 15.97
CA ILE A 43 -1.81 25.13 17.13
C ILE A 43 -0.31 25.13 16.75
N GLY A 44 0.02 25.27 15.46
CA GLY A 44 1.40 25.47 14.98
C GLY A 44 2.08 24.25 14.36
N ALA A 45 1.37 23.15 14.05
CA ALA A 45 1.97 22.04 13.31
C ALA A 45 2.43 22.49 11.92
N SER A 46 3.67 22.15 11.54
CA SER A 46 4.20 22.51 10.23
C SER A 46 3.56 21.66 9.13
N THR A 47 3.59 22.15 7.89
CA THR A 47 3.16 21.37 6.72
C THR A 47 3.95 20.07 6.58
N THR A 48 5.23 20.08 6.97
CA THR A 48 6.10 18.91 6.98
C THR A 48 5.65 17.87 7.99
N ASP A 49 5.20 18.27 9.18
CA ASP A 49 4.73 17.33 10.22
C ASP A 49 3.50 16.57 9.73
N ILE A 50 2.53 17.30 9.15
CA ILE A 50 1.32 16.71 8.56
C ILE A 50 1.69 15.80 7.39
N MET A 51 2.60 16.23 6.52
CA MET A 51 3.03 15.43 5.38
C MET A 51 3.68 14.12 5.83
N LEU A 52 4.63 14.19 6.79
CA LEU A 52 5.30 13.01 7.32
C LEU A 52 4.32 12.04 7.98
N GLN A 53 3.33 12.55 8.73
CA GLN A 53 2.30 11.70 9.33
C GLN A 53 1.55 10.89 8.27
N PHE A 54 0.98 11.55 7.26
CA PHE A 54 0.24 10.85 6.20
C PHE A 54 1.14 9.95 5.34
N MET A 55 2.41 10.32 5.13
CA MET A 55 3.40 9.43 4.50
C MET A 55 3.60 8.15 5.32
N THR A 56 3.77 8.27 6.64
CA THR A 56 3.92 7.11 7.51
C THR A 56 2.66 6.26 7.53
N GLU A 57 1.46 6.85 7.58
CA GLU A 57 0.19 6.10 7.48
C GLU A 57 0.11 5.29 6.17
N SER A 58 0.52 5.87 5.04
CA SER A 58 0.55 5.17 3.74
C SER A 58 1.54 4.02 3.70
N VAL A 59 2.75 4.22 4.22
CA VAL A 59 3.78 3.18 4.28
C VAL A 59 3.34 2.06 5.21
N ILE A 60 2.72 2.38 6.35
CA ILE A 60 2.19 1.38 7.27
C ILE A 60 1.09 0.56 6.60
N MET A 61 0.12 1.19 5.93
CA MET A 61 -0.95 0.48 5.21
C MET A 61 -0.41 -0.45 4.12
N THR A 62 0.56 0.02 3.33
CA THR A 62 1.17 -0.81 2.27
C THR A 62 2.09 -1.89 2.82
N MET A 63 2.80 -1.66 3.92
CA MET A 63 3.53 -2.70 4.65
C MET A 63 2.60 -3.81 5.14
N PHE A 64 1.49 -3.45 5.79
CA PHE A 64 0.48 -4.42 6.23
C PHE A 64 -0.09 -5.20 5.04
N GLY A 65 -0.45 -4.52 3.95
CA GLY A 65 -0.90 -5.17 2.73
C GLY A 65 0.15 -6.12 2.13
N GLY A 66 1.42 -5.73 2.16
CA GLY A 66 2.54 -6.55 1.69
C GLY A 66 2.75 -7.80 2.54
N ILE A 67 2.73 -7.68 3.87
CA ILE A 67 2.84 -8.82 4.79
C ILE A 67 1.66 -9.77 4.58
N LEU A 68 0.44 -9.26 4.56
CA LEU A 68 -0.76 -10.08 4.32
C LEU A 68 -0.73 -10.72 2.93
N GLY A 69 -0.24 -10.01 1.92
CA GLY A 69 -0.06 -10.52 0.57
C GLY A 69 0.94 -11.67 0.49
N ILE A 70 2.07 -11.57 1.19
CA ILE A 70 3.05 -12.66 1.28
C ILE A 70 2.44 -13.88 1.98
N LEU A 71 1.78 -13.69 3.13
CA LEU A 71 1.15 -14.78 3.87
C LEU A 71 0.04 -15.46 3.06
N ALA A 72 -0.84 -14.68 2.43
CA ALA A 72 -1.90 -15.20 1.58
C ALA A 72 -1.35 -15.88 0.33
N GLY A 73 -0.33 -15.31 -0.31
CA GLY A 73 0.34 -15.90 -1.47
C GLY A 73 0.94 -17.26 -1.14
N LEU A 74 1.53 -17.41 0.04
CA LEU A 74 2.05 -18.68 0.51
C LEU A 74 0.98 -19.69 0.89
N GLY A 75 -0.08 -19.24 1.56
CA GLY A 75 -1.24 -20.08 1.86
C GLY A 75 -1.86 -20.65 0.59
N LEU A 76 -2.04 -19.80 -0.42
CA LEU A 76 -2.59 -20.21 -1.72
C LEU A 76 -1.63 -21.13 -2.47
N ALA A 77 -0.33 -20.79 -2.54
CA ALA A 77 0.65 -21.61 -3.24
C ALA A 77 0.81 -23.00 -2.62
N SER A 78 0.85 -23.10 -1.29
CA SER A 78 0.92 -24.37 -0.56
C SER A 78 -0.38 -25.18 -0.67
N GLY A 79 -1.54 -24.51 -0.62
CA GLY A 79 -2.84 -25.17 -0.83
C GLY A 79 -3.00 -25.73 -2.25
N ILE A 80 -2.58 -24.97 -3.27
CA ILE A 80 -2.57 -25.43 -4.67
C ILE A 80 -1.61 -26.60 -4.85
N ALA A 81 -0.40 -26.52 -4.27
CA ALA A 81 0.57 -27.61 -4.32
C ALA A 81 0.01 -28.90 -3.71
N TRP A 82 -0.63 -28.81 -2.54
CA TRP A 82 -1.27 -29.95 -1.90
C TRP A 82 -2.40 -30.56 -2.75
N PHE A 83 -3.23 -29.71 -3.37
CA PHE A 83 -4.32 -30.15 -4.25
C PHE A 83 -3.83 -30.83 -5.53
N ILE A 84 -2.73 -30.35 -6.12
CA ILE A 84 -2.14 -30.98 -7.31
C ILE A 84 -1.50 -32.33 -6.95
N ALA A 85 -0.84 -32.40 -5.79
CA ALA A 85 -0.26 -33.65 -5.30
C ALA A 85 -1.35 -34.71 -5.02
N SER A 86 -2.51 -34.33 -4.49
CA SER A 86 -3.62 -35.28 -4.24
C SER A 86 -4.26 -35.80 -5.53
N LEU A 87 -4.19 -35.05 -6.63
CA LEU A 87 -4.62 -35.48 -7.96
C LEU A 87 -3.59 -36.36 -8.69
N GLY A 88 -2.38 -36.53 -8.15
CA GLY A 88 -1.32 -37.35 -8.75
C GLY A 88 -0.71 -36.76 -10.04
N VAL A 89 -0.98 -35.49 -10.34
CA VAL A 89 -0.57 -34.83 -11.61
C VAL A 89 0.88 -34.30 -11.55
N GLY A 90 1.44 -34.18 -10.35
CA GLY A 90 2.84 -33.77 -10.14
C GLY A 90 3.10 -33.25 -8.73
N ASN A 91 4.35 -32.90 -8.44
CA ASN A 91 4.74 -32.28 -7.18
C ASN A 91 5.35 -30.90 -7.44
N ILE A 92 4.66 -29.84 -7.02
CA ILE A 92 5.13 -28.45 -7.14
C ILE A 92 5.44 -27.95 -5.74
N THR A 93 6.71 -27.61 -5.49
CA THR A 93 7.12 -27.06 -4.19
C THR A 93 7.23 -25.54 -4.27
N PRO A 94 6.39 -24.78 -3.54
CA PRO A 94 6.56 -23.33 -3.47
C PRO A 94 7.86 -22.99 -2.75
N ILE A 95 8.74 -22.25 -3.43
CA ILE A 95 10.02 -21.82 -2.87
C ILE A 95 9.88 -20.39 -2.37
N LEU A 96 10.14 -20.19 -1.09
CA LEU A 96 10.34 -18.89 -0.48
C LEU A 96 11.82 -18.59 -0.37
N SER A 97 12.28 -17.56 -1.10
CA SER A 97 13.61 -17.01 -0.89
C SER A 97 13.53 -15.73 -0.05
N LEU A 98 14.57 -15.51 0.76
CA LEU A 98 14.71 -14.27 1.51
C LEU A 98 14.77 -13.05 0.58
N GLU A 99 15.39 -13.21 -0.60
CA GLU A 99 15.45 -12.18 -1.63
C GLU A 99 14.06 -11.75 -2.11
N SER A 100 13.15 -12.70 -2.38
CA SER A 100 11.78 -12.37 -2.79
C SER A 100 10.99 -11.62 -1.72
N ILE A 101 11.19 -11.96 -0.44
CA ILE A 101 10.56 -11.25 0.67
C ILE A 101 11.08 -9.81 0.75
N VAL A 102 12.40 -9.62 0.69
CA VAL A 102 13.02 -8.29 0.73
C VAL A 102 12.55 -7.42 -0.44
N ILE A 103 12.53 -7.99 -1.65
CA ILE A 103 12.03 -7.29 -2.85
C ILE A 103 10.56 -6.91 -2.67
N ALA A 104 9.71 -7.82 -2.19
CA ALA A 104 8.28 -7.56 -1.99
C ALA A 104 8.05 -6.43 -0.96
N VAL A 105 8.78 -6.43 0.16
CA VAL A 105 8.67 -5.40 1.21
C VAL A 105 9.15 -4.03 0.72
N LEU A 106 10.30 -3.98 0.04
CA LEU A 106 10.83 -2.74 -0.53
C LEU A 106 9.90 -2.18 -1.59
N PHE A 107 9.38 -3.05 -2.45
CA PHE A 107 8.49 -2.65 -3.52
C PHE A 107 7.14 -2.16 -2.97
N SER A 108 6.55 -2.85 -1.99
CA SER A 108 5.31 -2.39 -1.34
C SER A 108 5.49 -1.04 -0.65
N SER A 109 6.60 -0.86 0.08
CA SER A 109 6.93 0.42 0.73
C SER A 109 7.09 1.55 -0.28
N SER A 110 7.74 1.28 -1.43
CA SER A 110 7.92 2.26 -2.51
C SER A 110 6.59 2.68 -3.13
N VAL A 111 5.64 1.75 -3.28
CA VAL A 111 4.28 2.03 -3.75
C VAL A 111 3.54 2.93 -2.75
N GLY A 112 3.62 2.63 -1.45
CA GLY A 112 3.03 3.48 -0.40
C GLY A 112 3.57 4.90 -0.43
N LEU A 113 4.89 5.06 -0.55
CA LEU A 113 5.51 6.37 -0.70
C LEU A 113 5.00 7.08 -1.95
N PHE A 114 5.04 6.43 -3.12
CA PHE A 114 4.67 7.06 -4.38
C PHE A 114 3.21 7.52 -4.41
N PHE A 115 2.28 6.62 -4.10
CA PHE A 115 0.84 6.91 -4.15
C PHE A 115 0.37 7.74 -2.95
N GLY A 116 1.11 7.77 -1.85
CA GLY A 116 0.77 8.59 -0.70
C GLY A 116 1.15 10.07 -0.85
N ILE A 117 2.15 10.42 -1.67
CA ILE A 117 2.67 11.81 -1.78
C ILE A 117 1.55 12.80 -2.09
N TYR A 118 0.67 12.46 -3.03
CA TYR A 118 -0.42 13.35 -3.43
C TYR A 118 -1.41 13.66 -2.29
N PRO A 119 -2.05 12.65 -1.64
CA PRO A 119 -2.94 12.92 -0.51
C PRO A 119 -2.23 13.60 0.68
N ALA A 120 -1.00 13.21 1.00
CA ALA A 120 -0.26 13.85 2.09
C ALA A 120 0.05 15.32 1.82
N ARG A 121 0.41 15.67 0.57
CA ARG A 121 0.55 17.08 0.16
C ARG A 121 -0.77 17.83 0.24
N LYS A 122 -1.89 17.18 -0.13
CA LYS A 122 -3.21 17.79 -0.04
C LYS A 122 -3.59 18.10 1.41
N ALA A 123 -3.37 17.18 2.34
CA ALA A 123 -3.54 17.41 3.77
C ALA A 123 -2.61 18.52 4.29
N ALA A 124 -1.33 18.46 3.92
CA ALA A 124 -0.30 19.38 4.36
C ALA A 124 -0.48 20.81 3.84
N ASN A 125 -1.24 21.04 2.76
CA ASN A 125 -1.50 22.38 2.20
C ASN A 125 -2.88 22.94 2.56
N MET A 126 -3.66 22.24 3.38
CA MET A 126 -4.99 22.69 3.81
C MET A 126 -4.91 23.95 4.67
N ASP A 127 -5.73 24.97 4.37
CA ASP A 127 -5.80 26.19 5.18
C ASP A 127 -6.54 25.89 6.51
N PRO A 128 -5.97 26.25 7.68
CA PRO A 128 -6.61 26.03 8.97
C PRO A 128 -7.98 26.69 9.09
N ILE A 129 -8.17 27.87 8.49
CA ILE A 129 -9.43 28.63 8.56
C ILE A 129 -10.51 27.89 7.77
N ASP A 130 -10.19 27.42 6.56
CA ASP A 130 -11.11 26.65 5.73
C ASP A 130 -11.43 25.29 6.36
N ALA A 131 -10.42 24.63 6.95
CA ALA A 131 -10.59 23.35 7.63
C ALA A 131 -11.47 23.42 8.89
N LEU A 132 -11.45 24.55 9.60
CA LEU A 132 -12.28 24.77 10.80
C LEU A 132 -13.70 25.24 10.46
N ARG A 133 -13.88 25.85 9.29
CA ARG A 133 -15.20 26.19 8.72
C ARG A 133 -15.91 25.00 8.08
N TYR A 134 -15.18 23.92 7.83
CA TYR A 134 -15.72 22.67 7.30
C TYR A 134 -16.62 22.01 8.36
N GLU A 135 -17.88 21.73 8.00
CA GLU A 135 -18.77 20.82 8.74
C GLU A 135 -18.45 19.37 8.41
#